data_AF-A0A409XQF6-F1
#
_entry.id   AF-A0A409XQF6-F1
#
_cell.length_a   1.000
_cell.length_b   1.000
_cell.length_c   1.000
_cell.angle_alpha   90.00
_cell.angle_beta   90.00
_cell.angle_gamma   90.00
#
_symmetry.space_group_name_H-M   'P 1'
#
loop_
_entity.id
_entity.type
_entity.pdbx_description
1 polymer ?
#
loop_
_entity_poly.entity_id
_entity_poly.type
_entity_poly.pdbx_seq_one_letter_code
_entity_poly.pdbx_strand_id
1 'polypeptide(L)'
;MDINEDIYNTDKKKIAFILSFCMEGGAKLWKEQYLTSRTRGISPNQTIEWDTFSTFLKKFHDSFTPVDKTRSAMNNIKRLREKPNERVEDIINKFKLLVGQANLGTETESDHAHLIGLFQKCITPQLTDRLLYSEDLPRTIQGWYKKATTFDTNYRLAKVFREEPEERRRAPRWNNFPRNNRNYDPNRMD
;
A
#
# COMPACT_ATOMS: atom_id res chain seq x y z
N MET A 1 -22.27 23.32 16.24
CA MET A 1 -21.46 23.89 17.34
C MET A 1 -21.16 25.31 16.92
N ASP A 2 -21.72 26.30 17.60
CA ASP A 2 -21.33 27.69 17.38
C ASP A 2 -20.02 27.99 18.12
N ILE A 3 -19.14 28.73 17.45
CA ILE A 3 -17.89 29.21 18.04
C ILE A 3 -18.24 30.44 18.89
N ASN A 4 -17.62 30.57 20.06
CA ASN A 4 -17.79 31.76 20.90
C ASN A 4 -17.08 32.96 20.25
N GLU A 5 -17.82 33.68 19.40
CA GLU A 5 -17.30 34.80 18.60
C GLU A 5 -16.76 35.94 19.46
N ASP A 6 -17.38 36.20 20.62
CA ASP A 6 -16.95 37.25 21.54
C ASP A 6 -15.57 36.97 22.15
N ILE A 7 -15.26 35.69 22.39
CA ILE A 7 -13.96 35.27 22.91
C ILE A 7 -12.92 35.24 21.80
N TYR A 8 -13.22 34.69 20.63
CA TYR A 8 -12.27 34.52 19.52
C TYR A 8 -12.41 35.59 18.43
N ASN A 9 -12.59 36.85 18.83
CA ASN A 9 -12.82 37.98 17.92
C ASN A 9 -11.55 38.57 17.27
N THR A 10 -10.34 38.13 17.65
CA THR A 10 -9.09 38.63 17.04
C THR A 10 -8.16 37.49 16.64
N ASP A 11 -7.34 37.74 15.62
CA ASP A 11 -6.32 36.79 15.15
C ASP A 11 -5.37 36.40 16.28
N LYS A 12 -4.94 37.36 17.11
CA LYS A 12 -4.12 37.11 18.30
C LYS A 12 -4.76 36.07 19.23
N LYS A 13 -6.05 36.21 19.54
CA LYS A 13 -6.74 35.29 20.46
C LYS A 13 -6.90 33.90 19.85
N LYS A 14 -7.23 33.81 18.56
CA LYS A 14 -7.30 32.53 17.82
C LYS A 14 -5.94 31.82 17.79
N ILE A 15 -4.87 32.57 17.50
CA ILE A 15 -3.50 32.04 17.48
C ILE A 15 -3.08 31.57 18.88
N ALA A 16 -3.29 32.38 19.92
CA ALA A 16 -2.95 32.04 21.30
C ALA A 16 -3.67 30.76 21.75
N PHE A 17 -4.93 30.58 21.36
CA PHE A 17 -5.69 29.36 21.63
C PHE A 17 -5.06 28.13 20.98
N ILE A 18 -4.70 28.18 19.69
CA ILE A 18 -4.01 27.07 19.03
C ILE A 18 -2.68 26.75 19.73
N LEU A 19 -1.90 27.78 20.06
CA LEU A 19 -0.63 27.61 20.78
C LEU A 19 -0.80 26.99 22.17
N SER A 20 -1.95 27.16 22.83
CA SER A 20 -2.23 26.52 24.13
C SER A 20 -2.38 25.00 24.05
N PHE A 21 -2.66 24.44 22.86
CA PHE A 21 -2.67 22.99 22.65
C PHE A 21 -1.30 22.42 22.24
N CYS A 22 -0.36 23.28 21.86
CA CYS A 22 1.02 22.90 21.52
C CYS A 22 1.85 22.66 22.80
N MET A 23 1.50 21.63 23.56
CA MET A 23 2.05 21.38 24.90
C MET A 23 3.17 20.33 24.92
N GLU A 24 3.23 19.46 23.92
CA GLU A 24 4.17 18.32 23.89
C GLU A 24 4.81 18.10 22.51
N GLY A 25 5.88 17.31 22.48
CA GLY A 25 6.56 16.86 21.25
C GLY A 25 7.02 17.98 20.32
N GLY A 26 6.94 17.73 19.00
CA GLY A 26 7.30 18.70 17.97
C GLY A 26 6.43 19.96 17.97
N ALA A 27 5.18 19.87 18.45
CA ALA A 27 4.29 21.03 18.58
C ALA A 27 4.78 22.03 19.63
N LYS A 28 5.26 21.53 20.79
CA LYS A 28 5.88 22.37 21.82
C LYS A 28 7.10 23.12 21.29
N LEU A 29 8.01 22.40 20.63
CA LEU A 29 9.24 22.98 20.07
C LEU A 29 8.90 24.05 19.03
N TRP A 30 7.95 23.78 18.14
CA TRP A 30 7.50 24.75 17.14
C TRP A 30 6.90 26.01 17.77
N LYS A 31 6.05 25.86 18.79
CA LYS A 31 5.50 27.00 19.55
C LYS A 31 6.62 27.89 20.11
N GLU A 32 7.62 27.28 20.75
CA GLU A 32 8.75 28.00 21.33
C GLU A 32 9.55 28.75 20.26
N GLN A 33 9.81 28.12 19.11
CA GLN A 33 10.48 28.74 17.97
C GLN A 33 9.66 29.89 17.37
N TYR A 34 8.36 29.69 17.19
CA TYR A 34 7.44 30.71 16.69
C TYR A 34 7.44 31.95 17.61
N LEU A 35 7.27 31.77 18.92
CA LEU A 35 7.30 32.86 19.89
C LEU A 35 8.68 33.54 19.95
N THR A 36 9.77 32.78 19.92
CA THR A 36 11.14 33.32 19.90
C THR A 36 11.39 34.18 18.67
N SER A 37 10.91 33.77 17.49
CA SER A 37 11.05 34.55 16.26
C SER A 37 10.34 35.91 16.34
N ARG A 38 9.30 35.98 17.17
CA ARG A 38 8.44 37.15 17.36
C ARG A 38 8.93 38.09 18.44
N THR A 39 9.74 37.60 19.39
CA THR A 39 10.30 38.41 20.48
C THR A 39 11.76 38.79 20.25
N ARG A 40 12.40 38.24 19.21
CA ARG A 40 13.80 38.52 18.88
C ARG A 40 14.00 40.00 18.55
N GLY A 41 14.83 40.67 19.33
CA GLY A 41 15.16 42.09 19.13
C GLY A 41 14.11 43.08 19.64
N ILE A 42 13.08 42.61 20.34
CA ILE A 42 12.04 43.45 20.93
C ILE A 42 12.50 43.95 22.30
N SER A 43 12.45 45.28 22.51
CA SER A 43 12.71 45.90 23.82
C SER A 43 11.59 45.56 24.82
N PRO A 44 11.84 45.58 26.15
CA PRO A 44 10.87 45.17 27.17
C PRO A 44 9.48 45.85 27.09
N ASN A 45 9.39 47.02 26.45
CA ASN A 45 8.18 47.83 26.36
C ASN A 45 7.44 47.70 25.02
N GLN A 46 7.93 46.86 24.09
CA GLN A 46 7.38 46.76 22.75
C GLN A 46 6.45 45.55 22.62
N THR A 47 5.30 45.77 21.97
CA THR A 47 4.25 44.75 21.83
C THR A 47 4.64 43.76 20.73
N ILE A 48 4.40 42.47 20.99
CA ILE A 48 4.59 41.40 19.99
C ILE A 48 3.65 41.63 18.80
N GLU A 49 4.22 41.73 17.60
CA GLU A 49 3.43 41.72 16.35
C GLU A 49 3.01 40.30 15.98
N TRP A 50 1.71 40.05 16.05
CA TRP A 50 1.10 38.77 15.69
C TRP A 50 0.90 38.66 14.19
N ASP A 51 1.02 37.44 13.65
CA ASP A 51 0.57 37.16 12.29
C ASP A 51 -0.96 37.33 12.18
N THR A 52 -1.44 37.54 10.94
CA THR A 52 -2.83 37.23 10.64
C THR A 52 -3.10 35.75 10.84
N PHE A 53 -4.35 35.39 11.16
CA PHE A 53 -4.71 33.99 11.42
C PHE A 53 -4.40 33.10 10.21
N SER A 54 -4.64 33.58 8.99
CA SER A 54 -4.30 32.86 7.75
C SER A 54 -2.80 32.61 7.60
N THR A 55 -1.96 33.61 7.91
CA THR A 55 -0.50 33.48 7.79
C THR A 55 0.03 32.50 8.83
N PHE A 56 -0.50 32.56 10.05
CA PHE A 56 -0.19 31.62 11.11
C PHE A 56 -0.54 30.18 10.70
N LEU A 57 -1.77 29.93 10.24
CA LEU A 57 -2.22 28.60 9.84
C LEU A 57 -1.37 28.03 8.71
N LYS A 58 -0.96 28.85 7.75
CA LYS A 58 -0.04 28.42 6.68
C LYS A 58 1.30 27.94 7.25
N LYS A 59 1.97 28.77 8.07
CA LYS A 59 3.25 28.40 8.70
C LYS A 59 3.12 27.17 9.60
N PHE A 60 2.03 27.08 10.37
CA PHE A 60 1.75 25.96 11.23
C PHE A 60 1.59 24.68 10.42
N HIS A 61 0.71 24.70 9.42
CA HIS A 61 0.49 23.58 8.51
C HIS A 61 1.79 23.16 7.80
N ASP A 62 2.58 24.09 7.27
CA ASP A 62 3.85 23.80 6.59
C ASP A 62 4.87 23.14 7.51
N SER A 63 4.85 23.45 8.81
CA SER A 63 5.80 22.91 9.79
C SER A 63 5.46 21.49 10.24
N PHE A 64 4.19 21.08 10.11
CA PHE A 64 3.72 19.71 10.37
C PHE A 64 3.40 18.94 9.09
N THR A 65 3.50 19.59 7.93
CA THR A 65 3.54 18.91 6.65
C THR A 65 4.94 18.34 6.51
N PRO A 66 5.10 17.01 6.41
CA PRO A 66 6.41 16.47 6.13
C PRO A 66 6.83 17.03 4.77
N VAL A 67 7.91 17.82 4.79
CA VAL A 67 8.57 18.44 3.64
C VAL A 67 8.80 17.43 2.50
N ASP A 68 8.80 16.13 2.82
CA ASP A 68 9.09 15.04 1.92
C ASP A 68 8.00 13.94 1.88
N LYS A 69 6.71 14.19 2.13
CA LYS A 69 5.67 13.12 1.95
C LYS A 69 5.75 12.49 0.56
N THR A 70 5.86 13.32 -0.47
CA THR A 70 6.01 12.89 -1.87
C THR A 70 7.30 12.12 -2.11
N ARG A 71 8.44 12.63 -1.62
CA ARG A 71 9.76 11.98 -1.80
C ARG A 71 9.91 10.72 -0.96
N SER A 72 9.37 10.71 0.25
CA SER A 72 9.29 9.54 1.12
C SER A 72 8.43 8.46 0.47
N ALA A 73 7.26 8.81 -0.07
CA ALA A 73 6.42 7.90 -0.82
C ALA A 73 7.17 7.35 -2.06
N MET A 74 7.85 8.19 -2.83
CA MET A 74 8.68 7.77 -3.95
C MET A 74 9.83 6.82 -3.53
N ASN A 75 10.51 7.10 -2.42
CA ASN A 75 11.54 6.23 -1.86
C ASN A 75 10.96 4.90 -1.40
N ASN A 76 9.75 4.92 -0.82
CA ASN A 76 9.03 3.71 -0.40
C ASN A 76 8.59 2.89 -1.60
N ILE A 77 8.13 3.50 -2.71
CA ILE A 77 7.84 2.79 -3.97
C ILE A 77 9.11 2.08 -4.46
N LYS A 78 10.24 2.77 -4.49
CA LYS A 78 11.52 2.20 -4.94
C LYS A 78 11.98 1.00 -4.10
N ARG A 79 11.60 0.96 -2.82
CA ARG A 79 11.94 -0.10 -1.85
C ARG A 79 10.85 -1.17 -1.71
N LEU A 80 9.64 -0.93 -2.19
CA LEU A 80 8.53 -1.87 -2.08
C LEU A 80 8.87 -3.14 -2.85
N ARG A 81 8.82 -4.28 -2.18
CA ARG A 81 9.05 -5.61 -2.78
C ARG A 81 8.05 -6.59 -2.20
N GLU A 82 7.47 -7.41 -3.07
CA GLU A 82 6.68 -8.58 -2.72
C GLU A 82 7.53 -9.54 -1.91
N LYS A 83 7.06 -9.87 -0.71
CA LYS A 83 7.71 -10.84 0.17
C LYS A 83 7.30 -12.27 -0.21
N PRO A 84 8.11 -13.29 0.16
CA PRO A 84 7.70 -14.67 0.00
C PRO A 84 6.33 -14.94 0.63
N ASN A 85 5.43 -15.57 -0.12
CA ASN A 85 4.05 -15.90 0.26
C ASN A 85 3.09 -14.70 0.44
N GLU A 86 3.54 -13.46 0.27
CA GLU A 86 2.65 -12.28 0.25
C GLU A 86 1.74 -12.33 -0.98
N ARG A 87 0.46 -11.94 -0.84
CA ARG A 87 -0.45 -11.90 -1.99
C ARG A 87 -0.12 -10.70 -2.85
N VAL A 88 -0.20 -10.84 -4.17
CA VAL A 88 0.06 -9.72 -5.07
C VAL A 88 -0.93 -8.56 -4.84
N GLU A 89 -2.15 -8.86 -4.42
CA GLU A 89 -3.18 -7.86 -4.06
C GLU A 89 -2.70 -6.91 -2.94
N ASP A 90 -2.00 -7.43 -1.95
CA ASP A 90 -1.46 -6.62 -0.84
C ASP A 90 -0.39 -5.64 -1.35
N ILE A 91 0.46 -6.10 -2.27
CA ILE A 91 1.46 -5.27 -2.93
C ILE A 91 0.81 -4.23 -3.83
N ILE A 92 -0.23 -4.58 -4.59
CA ILE A 92 -1.00 -3.66 -5.41
C ILE A 92 -1.61 -2.56 -4.56
N ASN A 93 -2.22 -2.90 -3.41
CA ASN A 93 -2.85 -1.92 -2.52
C ASN A 93 -1.81 -0.97 -1.89
N LYS A 94 -0.68 -1.50 -1.42
CA LYS A 94 0.44 -0.68 -0.92
C LYS A 94 1.00 0.24 -2.00
N PHE A 95 1.18 -0.28 -3.21
CA PHE A 95 1.67 0.48 -4.34
C PHE A 95 0.71 1.63 -4.71
N LYS A 96 -0.60 1.35 -4.84
CA LYS A 96 -1.63 2.38 -5.11
C LYS A 96 -1.63 3.49 -4.07
N LEU A 97 -1.55 3.14 -2.79
CA LEU A 97 -1.47 4.12 -1.71
C LEU A 97 -0.25 5.03 -1.86
N LEU A 98 0.93 4.44 -2.11
CA LEU A 98 2.17 5.19 -2.26
C LEU A 98 2.18 6.05 -3.53
N VAL A 99 1.60 5.58 -4.64
CA VAL A 99 1.42 6.34 -5.88
C VAL A 99 0.60 7.61 -5.62
N GLY A 100 -0.51 7.49 -4.88
CA GLY A 100 -1.32 8.64 -4.47
C GLY A 100 -0.56 9.60 -3.55
N GLN A 101 0.18 9.08 -2.57
CA GLN A 101 1.02 9.90 -1.67
C GLN A 101 2.19 10.58 -2.38
N ALA A 102 2.71 9.97 -3.45
CA ALA A 102 3.75 10.53 -4.31
C ALA A 102 3.19 11.48 -5.39
N ASN A 103 1.87 11.66 -5.46
CA ASN A 103 1.18 12.50 -6.44
C ASN A 103 1.62 12.19 -7.89
N LEU A 104 1.75 10.91 -8.22
CA LEU A 104 2.10 10.48 -9.58
C LEU A 104 0.84 10.46 -10.45
N GLY A 105 0.98 10.94 -11.68
CA GLY A 105 -0.09 10.89 -12.68
C GLY A 105 -0.52 9.46 -12.96
N THR A 106 -1.78 9.27 -13.36
CA THR A 106 -2.35 7.95 -13.67
C THR A 106 -3.23 7.95 -14.93
N GLU A 107 -3.20 9.04 -15.71
CA GLU A 107 -4.18 9.28 -16.77
C GLU A 107 -3.57 9.16 -18.17
N THR A 108 -2.31 9.56 -18.32
CA THR A 108 -1.65 9.57 -19.62
C THR A 108 -0.97 8.24 -19.93
N GLU A 109 -0.67 7.98 -21.21
CA GLU A 109 0.13 6.81 -21.60
C GLU A 109 1.53 6.83 -20.95
N SER A 110 2.13 8.01 -20.83
CA SER A 110 3.42 8.21 -20.16
C SER A 110 3.35 7.86 -18.67
N ASP A 111 2.28 8.29 -17.99
CA ASP A 111 2.02 7.94 -16.60
C ASP A 111 1.92 6.42 -16.42
N HIS A 112 1.13 5.77 -17.27
CA HIS A 112 0.99 4.32 -17.22
C HIS A 112 2.31 3.60 -17.47
N ALA A 113 3.09 4.01 -18.48
CA ALA A 113 4.40 3.42 -18.75
C ALA A 113 5.36 3.58 -17.56
N HIS A 114 5.37 4.76 -16.93
CA HIS A 114 6.19 5.02 -15.75
C HIS A 114 5.78 4.13 -14.56
N LEU A 115 4.48 4.05 -14.27
CA LEU A 115 3.95 3.23 -13.18
C LEU A 115 4.18 1.74 -13.42
N ILE A 116 4.07 1.26 -14.66
CA ILE A 116 4.37 -0.13 -15.02
C ILE A 116 5.84 -0.44 -14.70
N GLY A 117 6.78 0.42 -15.11
CA GLY A 117 8.21 0.24 -14.81
C GLY A 117 8.53 0.25 -13.32
N LEU A 118 7.77 1.00 -12.51
CA LEU A 118 7.89 0.96 -11.04
C LEU A 118 7.28 -0.31 -10.46
N PHE A 119 6.10 -0.72 -10.92
CA PHE A 119 5.37 -1.88 -10.41
C PHE A 119 6.07 -3.20 -10.73
N GLN A 120 6.69 -3.33 -11.91
CA GLN A 120 7.53 -4.47 -12.29
C GLN A 120 8.66 -4.74 -11.28
N LYS A 121 9.20 -3.67 -10.66
CA LYS A 121 10.24 -3.78 -9.62
C LYS A 121 9.67 -4.14 -8.25
N CYS A 122 8.36 -3.99 -8.06
CA CYS A 122 7.69 -4.25 -6.79
C CYS A 122 7.26 -5.71 -6.63
N ILE A 123 6.94 -6.40 -7.72
CA ILE A 123 6.51 -7.80 -7.71
C ILE A 123 7.69 -8.75 -7.94
N THR A 124 7.48 -10.05 -7.72
CA THR A 124 8.52 -11.07 -7.94
C THR A 124 8.97 -11.14 -9.41
N PRO A 125 10.26 -11.41 -9.68
CA PRO A 125 10.77 -11.53 -11.05
C PRO A 125 10.00 -12.55 -11.89
N GLN A 126 9.63 -13.69 -11.30
CA GLN A 126 8.88 -14.74 -11.99
C GLN A 126 7.49 -14.26 -12.43
N LEU A 127 6.82 -13.44 -11.61
CA LEU A 127 5.55 -12.85 -11.98
C LEU A 127 5.74 -11.78 -13.06
N THR A 128 6.75 -10.91 -12.93
CA THR A 128 7.10 -9.92 -13.95
C THR A 128 7.35 -10.57 -15.32
N ASP A 129 8.18 -11.62 -15.37
CA ASP A 129 8.49 -12.34 -16.62
C ASP A 129 7.21 -12.92 -17.24
N ARG A 130 6.37 -13.56 -16.43
CA ARG A 130 5.09 -14.11 -16.91
C ARG A 130 4.16 -13.02 -17.46
N LEU A 131 4.13 -11.82 -16.89
CA LEU A 131 3.38 -10.70 -17.47
C LEU A 131 4.01 -10.22 -18.77
N LEU A 132 5.33 -10.05 -18.84
CA LEU A 132 6.03 -9.57 -20.02
C LEU A 132 5.87 -10.50 -21.23
N TYR A 133 5.90 -11.81 -21.03
CA TYR A 133 5.75 -12.81 -22.09
C TYR A 133 4.30 -13.22 -22.36
N SER A 134 3.33 -12.53 -21.77
CA SER A 134 1.92 -12.83 -22.01
C SER A 134 1.44 -12.20 -23.32
N GLU A 135 0.64 -12.94 -24.10
CA GLU A 135 0.16 -12.50 -25.43
C GLU A 135 -0.50 -11.11 -25.37
N ASP A 136 -1.39 -10.89 -24.40
CA ASP A 136 -2.05 -9.58 -24.19
C ASP A 136 -1.30 -8.69 -23.20
N LEU A 137 -0.11 -8.18 -23.55
CA LEU A 137 0.65 -7.29 -22.68
C LEU A 137 -0.12 -5.97 -22.42
N PRO A 138 -0.58 -5.69 -21.18
CA PRO A 138 -1.39 -4.50 -20.93
C PRO A 138 -0.57 -3.21 -21.03
N ARG A 139 -1.15 -2.16 -21.61
CA ARG A 139 -0.54 -0.81 -21.67
C ARG A 139 -0.90 0.08 -20.49
N THR A 140 -1.85 -0.33 -19.66
CA THR A 140 -2.31 0.41 -18.49
C THR A 140 -1.90 -0.27 -17.21
N ILE A 141 -1.58 0.51 -16.18
CA ILE A 141 -1.22 -0.02 -14.86
C ILE A 141 -2.37 -0.85 -14.26
N GLN A 142 -3.62 -0.48 -14.53
CA GLN A 142 -4.79 -1.25 -14.07
C GLN A 142 -4.88 -2.63 -14.75
N GLY A 143 -4.53 -2.70 -16.04
CA GLY A 143 -4.41 -3.97 -16.75
C GLY A 143 -3.33 -4.87 -16.17
N TRP A 144 -2.18 -4.28 -15.79
CA TRP A 144 -1.12 -4.99 -15.06
C TRP A 144 -1.60 -5.54 -13.72
N TYR A 145 -2.32 -4.76 -12.92
CA TYR A 145 -2.88 -5.22 -11.64
C TYR A 145 -3.83 -6.41 -11.82
N LYS A 146 -4.77 -6.29 -12.78
CA LYS A 146 -5.74 -7.36 -13.06
C LYS A 146 -5.02 -8.65 -13.46
N LYS A 147 -4.07 -8.56 -14.40
CA LYS A 147 -3.36 -9.74 -14.92
C LYS A 147 -2.44 -10.37 -13.87
N ALA A 148 -1.74 -9.55 -13.08
CA ALA A 148 -0.90 -10.01 -11.98
C ALA A 148 -1.72 -10.79 -10.93
N THR A 149 -2.90 -10.27 -10.57
CA THR A 149 -3.83 -10.94 -9.64
C THR A 149 -4.28 -12.30 -10.17
N THR A 150 -4.64 -12.39 -11.45
CA THR A 150 -5.01 -13.67 -12.09
C THR A 150 -3.86 -14.67 -12.05
N PHE A 151 -2.64 -14.24 -12.38
CA PHE A 151 -1.48 -15.14 -12.39
C PHE A 151 -1.04 -15.61 -11.01
N ASP A 152 -1.06 -14.75 -9.99
CA ASP A 152 -0.79 -15.13 -8.59
C ASP A 152 -1.85 -16.13 -8.10
N THR A 153 -3.13 -15.85 -8.35
CA THR A 153 -4.24 -16.75 -8.00
C THR A 153 -4.07 -18.12 -8.64
N ASN A 154 -3.81 -18.18 -9.95
CA ASN A 154 -3.59 -19.43 -10.68
C ASN A 154 -2.36 -20.19 -10.17
N TYR A 155 -1.27 -19.48 -9.87
CA TYR A 155 -0.07 -20.09 -9.30
C TYR A 155 -0.34 -20.73 -7.94
N ARG A 156 -1.06 -20.03 -7.06
CA ARG A 156 -1.43 -20.53 -5.73
C ARG A 156 -2.37 -21.73 -5.82
N LEU A 157 -3.37 -21.70 -6.70
CA LEU A 157 -4.23 -22.85 -6.97
C LEU A 157 -3.42 -24.06 -7.46
N ALA A 158 -2.55 -23.86 -8.44
CA ALA A 158 -1.69 -24.93 -8.95
C ALA A 158 -0.74 -25.49 -7.88
N LYS A 159 -0.24 -24.64 -6.98
CA LYS A 159 0.59 -25.06 -5.84
C LYS A 159 -0.19 -25.98 -4.90
N VAL A 160 -1.41 -25.60 -4.52
CA VAL A 160 -2.30 -26.44 -3.69
C VAL A 160 -2.55 -27.79 -4.35
N PHE A 161 -2.90 -27.80 -5.65
CA PHE A 161 -3.10 -29.05 -6.39
C PHE A 161 -1.86 -29.95 -6.41
N ARG A 162 -0.65 -29.38 -6.48
CA ARG A 162 0.62 -30.14 -6.46
C ARG A 162 0.98 -30.68 -5.08
N GLU A 163 0.64 -29.94 -4.02
CA GLU A 163 0.91 -30.31 -2.63
C GLU A 163 -0.10 -31.31 -2.06
N GLU A 164 -1.24 -31.56 -2.73
CA GLU A 164 -2.17 -32.64 -2.33
C GLU A 164 -1.49 -34.03 -2.35
N PRO A 165 -1.62 -34.85 -1.27
CA PRO A 165 -1.02 -36.18 -1.18
C PRO A 165 -1.47 -37.11 -2.32
N GLU A 166 -0.52 -37.87 -2.88
CA GLU A 166 -0.76 -38.84 -3.96
C GLU A 166 -1.84 -39.89 -3.64
N GLU A 167 -2.13 -40.13 -2.35
CA GLU A 167 -3.21 -41.04 -1.92
C GLU A 167 -4.59 -40.62 -2.42
N ARG A 168 -4.86 -39.31 -2.59
CA ARG A 168 -6.12 -38.82 -3.15
C ARG A 168 -6.16 -38.81 -4.68
N ARG A 169 -4.98 -38.90 -5.33
CA ARG A 169 -4.84 -38.93 -6.79
C ARG A 169 -4.98 -40.34 -7.38
N ARG A 170 -5.03 -41.39 -6.55
CA ARG A 170 -5.29 -42.75 -7.02
C ARG A 170 -6.77 -42.87 -7.42
N ALA A 171 -7.04 -42.86 -8.71
CA ALA A 171 -8.31 -43.37 -9.25
C ALA A 171 -8.57 -44.77 -8.67
N PRO A 172 -9.83 -45.14 -8.37
CA PRO A 172 -10.13 -46.45 -7.81
C PRO A 172 -9.61 -47.50 -8.79
N ARG A 173 -8.60 -48.27 -8.35
CA ARG A 173 -8.17 -49.45 -9.09
C ARG A 173 -9.34 -50.42 -9.07
N TRP A 174 -10.04 -50.53 -10.20
CA TRP A 174 -10.97 -51.63 -10.46
C TRP A 174 -10.17 -52.94 -10.61
N ASN A 175 -9.68 -53.44 -9.49
CA ASN A 175 -9.22 -54.82 -9.39
C ASN A 175 -10.37 -55.64 -8.83
N ASN A 176 -11.20 -56.19 -9.70
CA ASN A 176 -11.92 -57.44 -9.42
C ASN A 176 -12.40 -58.06 -10.73
N PHE A 177 -11.52 -58.84 -11.35
CA PHE A 177 -11.95 -60.02 -12.09
C PHE A 177 -11.42 -61.22 -11.29
N PRO A 178 -12.29 -62.01 -10.62
CA PRO A 178 -11.83 -63.24 -9.99
C PRO A 178 -11.29 -64.17 -11.07
N ARG A 179 -10.00 -64.49 -10.94
CA ARG A 179 -9.30 -65.52 -11.71
C ARG A 179 -10.05 -66.85 -11.51
N ASN A 180 -10.71 -67.27 -12.59
CA ASN A 180 -11.12 -68.63 -12.93
C ASN A 180 -10.67 -69.72 -11.93
N ASN A 181 -11.56 -70.12 -11.01
CA ASN A 181 -11.34 -71.30 -10.17
C ASN A 181 -11.81 -72.53 -10.97
N ARG A 182 -10.88 -73.12 -11.73
CA ARG A 182 -11.11 -74.42 -12.40
C ARG A 182 -11.05 -75.54 -11.35
N ASN A 183 -12.16 -75.74 -10.63
CA ASN A 183 -12.46 -77.04 -10.03
C ASN A 183 -13.18 -77.88 -11.10
N TYR A 184 -12.38 -78.45 -12.01
CA TYR A 184 -12.83 -79.55 -12.86
C TYR A 184 -12.51 -80.85 -12.11
N ASP A 185 -13.54 -81.49 -11.57
CA ASP A 185 -13.47 -82.83 -10.98
C ASP A 185 -13.74 -83.85 -12.11
N PRO A 186 -12.76 -84.65 -12.56
CA PRO A 186 -12.92 -85.52 -13.72
C PRO A 186 -13.79 -86.76 -13.47
N ASN A 187 -14.19 -87.08 -12.24
CA ASN A 187 -14.82 -88.36 -11.91
C ASN A 187 -16.18 -88.21 -11.19
N ARG A 188 -17.16 -87.58 -11.85
CA ARG A 188 -18.58 -87.72 -11.49
C ARG A 188 -19.42 -88.27 -12.65
N MET A 189 -19.37 -89.60 -12.78
CA MET A 189 -20.39 -90.59 -13.21
C MET A 189 -19.71 -91.96 -12.98
N ASP A 190 -20.20 -92.96 -12.24
CA ASP A 190 -21.46 -93.23 -11.53
C ASP A 190 -21.16 -93.90 -10.18
#